data_AF-A0A929B7P3-F1
#
_entry.id   AF-A0A929B7P3-F1
#
_cell.length_a   1.000
_cell.length_b   1.000
_cell.length_c   1.000
_cell.angle_alpha   90.00
_cell.angle_beta   90.00
_cell.angle_gamma   90.00
#
_symmetry.space_group_name_H-M   'P 1'
#
loop_
_entity.id
_entity.type
_entity.pdbx_description
1 polymer ?
#
loop_
_entity_poly.entity_id
_entity_poly.type
_entity_poly.pdbx_seq_one_letter_code
_entity_poly.pdbx_strand_id
1 'polypeptide(L)'
;MKDTTSLLEKNFTNSLAPTKIKWFRRQLSIWAKQNLRNFPWRQTCDPYAILVAEFLLQRTEAATVVPIYTSFLARYPTLQDLAAANVEEIGKLLQPLGLFFRAERLHQCAQILLQEYRGKIPESEKQLLKLPGIGKYTARSICANAFGQSLAILDTNVARILERFFGMRGGRVKSRCKLLWQTAERIAPHKEVGKWNLTLLDFGAQVCTAKNPLCSECLLRKRCDYATLYYVDSEKYINTQKAHITSLLS
;
A
#
# COMPACT_ATOMS: atom_id res chain seq x y z
N MET A 1 29.67 12.42 -19.41
CA MET A 1 28.90 12.38 -18.13
C MET A 1 27.65 13.27 -18.10
N LYS A 2 27.40 14.17 -19.09
CA LYS A 2 26.17 15.00 -19.14
C LYS A 2 24.98 14.36 -19.88
N ASP A 3 25.19 13.28 -20.63
CA ASP A 3 24.13 12.67 -21.47
C ASP A 3 23.23 11.65 -20.78
N THR A 4 23.70 10.97 -19.74
CA THR A 4 22.92 9.90 -19.07
C THR A 4 21.76 10.47 -18.24
N THR A 5 21.93 11.64 -17.64
CA THR A 5 20.89 12.33 -16.84
C THR A 5 19.74 12.81 -17.72
N SER A 6 20.05 13.36 -18.90
CA SER A 6 19.07 13.82 -19.91
C SER A 6 18.23 12.67 -20.49
N LEU A 7 18.82 11.50 -20.73
CA LEU A 7 18.12 10.30 -21.20
C LEU A 7 17.23 9.68 -20.11
N LEU A 8 17.69 9.65 -18.85
CA LEU A 8 16.89 9.18 -17.73
C LEU A 8 15.68 10.10 -17.44
N GLU A 9 15.84 11.42 -17.58
CA GLU A 9 14.75 12.40 -17.45
C GLU A 9 13.77 12.37 -18.64
N LYS A 10 14.26 12.17 -19.88
CA LYS A 10 13.42 11.95 -21.07
C LYS A 10 12.63 10.63 -21.00
N ASN A 11 13.23 9.55 -20.48
CA ASN A 11 12.53 8.29 -20.27
C ASN A 11 11.49 8.38 -19.14
N PHE A 12 11.74 9.21 -18.11
CA PHE A 12 10.81 9.47 -17.01
C PHE A 12 9.57 10.28 -17.43
N THR A 13 9.73 11.27 -18.32
CA THR A 13 8.61 12.09 -18.79
C THR A 13 7.64 11.32 -19.68
N ASN A 14 8.12 10.34 -20.46
CA ASN A 14 7.26 9.44 -21.24
C ASN A 14 6.53 8.39 -20.39
N SER A 15 7.12 7.90 -19.29
CA SER A 15 6.47 6.86 -18.47
C SER A 15 5.24 7.37 -17.72
N LEU A 16 5.21 8.65 -17.33
CA LEU A 16 4.08 9.30 -16.65
C LEU A 16 3.22 10.17 -17.57
N ALA A 17 3.14 9.80 -18.86
CA ALA A 17 2.25 10.44 -19.82
C ALA A 17 0.79 10.48 -19.28
N PRO A 18 0.08 11.63 -19.36
CA PRO A 18 -1.28 11.76 -18.83
C PRO A 18 -2.26 10.70 -19.35
N THR A 19 -2.10 10.28 -20.61
CA THR A 19 -2.91 9.22 -21.25
C THR A 19 -2.66 7.84 -20.64
N LYS A 20 -1.40 7.52 -20.28
CA LYS A 20 -1.04 6.26 -19.60
C LYS A 20 -1.58 6.25 -18.17
N ILE A 21 -1.48 7.36 -17.44
CA ILE A 21 -2.03 7.51 -16.09
C ILE A 21 -3.57 7.40 -16.10
N LYS A 22 -4.26 8.10 -17.02
CA LYS A 22 -5.72 8.03 -17.14
C LYS A 22 -6.19 6.61 -17.43
N TRP A 23 -5.48 5.89 -18.30
CA TRP A 23 -5.76 4.50 -18.60
C TRP A 23 -5.54 3.60 -17.37
N PHE A 24 -4.40 3.73 -16.68
CA PHE A 24 -4.07 2.99 -15.46
C PHE A 24 -5.15 3.14 -14.39
N ARG A 25 -5.56 4.39 -14.10
CA ARG A 25 -6.66 4.68 -13.16
C ARG A 25 -7.94 3.98 -13.57
N ARG A 26 -8.37 4.15 -14.83
CA ARG A 26 -9.61 3.53 -15.34
C ARG A 26 -9.60 2.02 -15.18
N GLN A 27 -8.50 1.38 -15.53
CA GLN A 27 -8.37 -0.08 -15.48
C GLN A 27 -8.44 -0.60 -14.04
N LEU A 28 -7.74 0.03 -13.11
CA LEU A 28 -7.83 -0.31 -11.69
C LEU A 28 -9.20 0.00 -11.08
N SER A 29 -9.86 1.07 -11.49
CA SER A 29 -11.23 1.35 -11.05
C SER A 29 -12.22 0.30 -11.54
N ILE A 30 -12.05 -0.26 -12.74
CA ILE A 30 -12.86 -1.39 -13.23
C ILE A 30 -12.63 -2.62 -12.37
N TRP A 31 -11.35 -2.96 -12.12
CA TRP A 31 -10.97 -4.08 -11.28
C TRP A 31 -11.55 -3.98 -9.85
N ALA A 32 -11.47 -2.79 -9.25
CA ALA A 32 -11.92 -2.57 -7.88
C ALA A 32 -13.41 -2.84 -7.66
N LYS A 33 -14.25 -2.77 -8.70
CA LYS A 33 -15.71 -2.95 -8.56
C LYS A 33 -16.12 -4.30 -7.96
N GLN A 34 -15.32 -5.35 -8.20
CA GLN A 34 -15.65 -6.73 -7.81
C GLN A 34 -14.55 -7.41 -6.99
N ASN A 35 -13.38 -6.79 -6.85
CA ASN A 35 -12.20 -7.46 -6.29
C ASN A 35 -11.68 -6.85 -4.98
N LEU A 36 -12.27 -5.74 -4.50
CA LEU A 36 -11.85 -5.18 -3.21
C LEU A 36 -12.18 -6.14 -2.07
N ARG A 37 -11.18 -6.36 -1.21
CA ARG A 37 -11.33 -7.23 -0.04
C ARG A 37 -12.08 -6.50 1.07
N ASN A 38 -12.89 -7.26 1.79
CA ASN A 38 -13.64 -6.76 2.94
C ASN A 38 -12.85 -7.01 4.23
N PHE A 39 -12.65 -5.96 5.04
CA PHE A 39 -12.06 -6.05 6.37
C PHE A 39 -12.78 -5.09 7.32
N PRO A 40 -12.89 -5.40 8.63
CA PRO A 40 -13.64 -4.57 9.58
C PRO A 40 -13.22 -3.09 9.60
N TRP A 41 -11.91 -2.82 9.59
CA TRP A 41 -11.36 -1.46 9.58
C TRP A 41 -11.57 -0.68 8.27
N ARG A 42 -12.12 -1.31 7.22
CA ARG A 42 -12.53 -0.65 5.97
C ARG A 42 -14.01 -0.29 5.95
N GLN A 43 -14.77 -0.69 6.98
CA GLN A 43 -16.21 -0.45 7.12
C GLN A 43 -16.51 0.65 8.15
N THR A 44 -15.50 1.41 8.55
CA THR A 44 -15.60 2.49 9.53
C THR A 44 -14.73 3.68 9.08
N CYS A 45 -15.13 4.88 9.50
CA CYS A 45 -14.31 6.09 9.43
C CYS A 45 -13.87 6.56 10.82
N ASP A 46 -14.11 5.79 11.88
CA ASP A 46 -13.64 6.13 13.22
C ASP A 46 -12.11 6.19 13.24
N PRO A 47 -11.51 7.37 13.53
CA PRO A 47 -10.06 7.51 13.58
C PRO A 47 -9.39 6.55 14.57
N TYR A 48 -10.04 6.22 15.70
CA TYR A 48 -9.48 5.33 16.72
C TYR A 48 -9.40 3.90 16.19
N ALA A 49 -10.52 3.38 15.69
CA ALA A 49 -10.58 2.08 15.04
C ALA A 49 -9.57 1.95 13.87
N ILE A 50 -9.34 3.01 13.09
CA ILE A 50 -8.36 3.01 11.99
C ILE A 50 -6.93 3.05 12.52
N LEU A 51 -6.62 3.87 13.54
CA LEU A 51 -5.31 3.91 14.19
C LEU A 51 -4.91 2.53 14.71
N VAL A 52 -5.82 1.85 15.42
CA VAL A 52 -5.58 0.50 15.94
C VAL A 52 -5.26 -0.45 14.78
N ALA A 53 -6.10 -0.49 13.74
CA ALA A 53 -5.88 -1.37 12.59
C ALA A 53 -4.51 -1.15 11.93
N GLU A 54 -4.11 0.11 11.74
CA GLU A 54 -2.82 0.47 11.16
C GLU A 54 -1.62 -0.02 11.97
N PHE A 55 -1.72 -0.04 13.31
CA PHE A 55 -0.70 -0.64 14.17
C PHE A 55 -0.69 -2.17 14.07
N LEU A 56 -1.86 -2.80 14.04
CA LEU A 56 -1.95 -4.25 13.99
C LEU A 56 -1.48 -4.83 12.65
N LEU A 57 -1.67 -4.09 11.55
CA LEU A 57 -1.25 -4.47 10.20
C LEU A 57 0.25 -4.32 9.94
N GLN A 58 1.02 -3.75 10.87
CA GLN A 58 2.47 -3.58 10.68
C GLN A 58 3.16 -4.93 10.60
N ARG A 59 3.61 -5.29 9.39
CA ARG A 59 4.29 -6.57 9.09
C ARG A 59 3.48 -7.80 9.49
N THR A 60 2.16 -7.71 9.44
CA THR A 60 1.26 -8.82 9.71
C THR A 60 0.23 -8.92 8.61
N GLU A 61 -0.16 -10.14 8.25
CA GLU A 61 -1.17 -10.36 7.21
C GLU A 61 -2.56 -9.97 7.71
N ALA A 62 -3.34 -9.35 6.83
CA ALA A 62 -4.66 -8.85 7.18
C ALA A 62 -5.59 -9.94 7.76
N ALA A 63 -5.55 -11.16 7.21
CA ALA A 63 -6.37 -12.27 7.70
C ALA A 63 -6.07 -12.63 9.16
N THR A 64 -4.79 -12.60 9.57
CA THR A 64 -4.37 -12.82 10.96
C THR A 64 -4.81 -11.68 11.88
N VAL A 65 -4.89 -10.45 11.36
CA VAL A 65 -5.28 -9.27 12.14
C VAL A 65 -6.78 -9.26 12.47
N VAL A 66 -7.66 -9.75 11.58
CA VAL A 66 -9.12 -9.68 11.75
C VAL A 66 -9.61 -10.11 13.14
N PRO A 67 -9.33 -11.33 13.64
CA PRO A 67 -9.85 -11.75 14.94
C PRO A 67 -9.26 -10.94 16.10
N ILE A 68 -7.98 -10.56 16.02
CA ILE A 68 -7.31 -9.79 17.08
C ILE A 68 -7.86 -8.36 17.13
N TYR A 69 -8.12 -7.75 15.97
CA TYR A 69 -8.72 -6.42 15.87
C TYR A 69 -10.11 -6.37 16.52
N THR A 70 -10.96 -7.34 16.23
CA THR A 70 -12.30 -7.43 16.83
C THR A 70 -12.22 -7.57 18.36
N SER A 71 -11.38 -8.49 18.85
CA SER A 71 -11.18 -8.65 20.31
C SER A 71 -10.56 -7.41 20.96
N PHE A 72 -9.66 -6.72 20.26
CA PHE A 72 -9.02 -5.50 20.75
C PHE A 72 -10.03 -4.38 20.96
N LEU A 73 -10.87 -4.08 19.96
CA LEU A 73 -11.88 -3.04 20.10
C LEU A 73 -13.01 -3.41 21.05
N ALA A 74 -13.28 -4.70 21.25
CA ALA A 74 -14.21 -5.14 22.29
C ALA A 74 -13.64 -4.91 23.71
N ARG A 75 -12.33 -5.10 23.90
CA ARG A 75 -11.65 -4.91 25.19
C ARG A 75 -11.33 -3.45 25.49
N TYR A 76 -10.93 -2.69 24.49
CA TYR A 76 -10.55 -1.28 24.57
C TYR A 76 -11.39 -0.50 23.52
N PRO A 77 -12.66 -0.20 23.82
CA PRO A 77 -13.56 0.42 22.85
C PRO A 77 -13.24 1.89 22.59
N THR A 78 -12.56 2.57 23.51
CA THR A 78 -12.19 3.98 23.38
C THR A 78 -10.68 4.22 23.53
N LEU A 79 -10.25 5.40 23.09
CA LEU A 79 -8.89 5.88 23.32
C LEU A 79 -8.56 5.97 24.82
N GLN A 80 -9.54 6.31 25.65
CA GLN A 80 -9.42 6.41 27.10
C GLN A 80 -9.18 5.04 27.72
N ASP A 81 -9.94 4.02 27.30
CA ASP A 81 -9.76 2.65 27.77
C ASP A 81 -8.38 2.12 27.41
N LEU A 82 -7.93 2.40 26.17
CA LEU A 82 -6.59 2.03 25.72
C LEU A 82 -5.48 2.72 26.53
N ALA A 83 -5.62 4.01 26.82
CA ALA A 83 -4.60 4.78 27.55
C ALA A 83 -4.54 4.43 29.05
N ALA A 84 -5.62 3.89 29.61
CA ALA A 84 -5.70 3.42 30.99
C ALA A 84 -5.30 1.94 31.16
N ALA A 85 -5.16 1.20 30.06
CA ALA A 85 -4.87 -0.23 30.08
C ALA A 85 -3.46 -0.55 30.56
N ASN A 86 -3.27 -1.73 31.14
CA ASN A 86 -1.94 -2.26 31.37
C ASN A 86 -1.30 -2.66 30.03
N VAL A 87 -0.14 -2.09 29.72
CA VAL A 87 0.63 -2.39 28.49
C VAL A 87 0.99 -3.88 28.34
N GLU A 88 1.18 -4.61 29.44
CA GLU A 88 1.42 -6.05 29.42
C GLU A 88 0.18 -6.84 28.96
N GLU A 89 -1.02 -6.40 29.33
CA GLU A 89 -2.27 -7.01 28.87
C GLU A 89 -2.49 -6.76 27.37
N ILE A 90 -2.20 -5.54 26.90
CA ILE A 90 -2.16 -5.22 25.47
C ILE A 90 -1.16 -6.14 24.77
N GLY A 91 0.05 -6.30 25.34
CA GLY A 91 1.08 -7.19 24.81
C GLY A 91 0.63 -8.65 24.68
N LYS A 92 -0.05 -9.19 25.69
CA LYS A 92 -0.63 -10.55 25.66
C LYS A 92 -1.68 -10.68 24.56
N LEU A 93 -2.57 -9.70 24.42
CA LEU A 93 -3.60 -9.71 23.39
C LEU A 93 -3.01 -9.67 21.97
N LEU A 94 -1.91 -8.93 21.78
CA LEU A 94 -1.24 -8.79 20.49
C LEU A 94 -0.17 -9.85 20.22
N GLN A 95 0.14 -10.72 21.18
CA GLN A 95 1.16 -11.78 21.07
C GLN A 95 1.04 -12.59 19.76
N PRO A 96 -0.17 -13.01 19.31
CA PRO A 96 -0.31 -13.79 18.08
C PRO A 96 0.17 -13.06 16.81
N LEU A 97 0.22 -11.72 16.83
CA LEU A 97 0.69 -10.92 15.70
C LEU A 97 2.22 -10.76 15.69
N GLY A 98 2.88 -11.01 16.83
CA GLY A 98 4.31 -10.75 17.06
C GLY A 98 4.64 -9.28 17.33
N LEU A 99 5.91 -8.87 17.21
CA LEU A 99 6.39 -7.49 17.38
C LEU A 99 5.87 -6.78 18.64
N PHE A 100 6.36 -7.20 19.81
CA PHE A 100 5.95 -6.67 21.12
C PHE A 100 5.98 -5.15 21.23
N PHE A 101 6.91 -4.48 20.55
CA PHE A 101 7.01 -3.01 20.55
C PHE A 101 5.71 -2.31 20.09
N ARG A 102 4.85 -2.99 19.31
CA ARG A 102 3.62 -2.36 18.79
C ARG A 102 2.63 -2.05 19.91
N ALA A 103 2.58 -2.89 20.95
CA ALA A 103 1.72 -2.67 22.11
C ALA A 103 2.16 -1.42 22.87
N GLU A 104 3.45 -1.32 23.17
CA GLU A 104 4.05 -0.16 23.84
C GLU A 104 3.82 1.13 23.05
N ARG A 105 4.07 1.12 21.74
CA ARG A 105 3.92 2.32 20.91
C ARG A 105 2.45 2.74 20.75
N LEU A 106 1.54 1.79 20.58
CA LEU A 106 0.11 2.08 20.49
C LEU A 106 -0.42 2.66 21.81
N HIS A 107 0.02 2.11 22.94
CA HIS A 107 -0.29 2.63 24.27
C HIS A 107 0.29 4.05 24.48
N GLN A 108 1.56 4.28 24.14
CA GLN A 108 2.18 5.61 24.18
C GLN A 108 1.44 6.63 23.30
N CYS A 109 1.05 6.24 22.07
CA CYS A 109 0.20 7.06 21.22
C CYS A 109 -1.08 7.47 21.94
N ALA A 110 -1.77 6.52 22.58
CA ALA A 110 -3.03 6.80 23.28
C ALA A 110 -2.85 7.82 24.41
N GLN A 111 -1.79 7.67 25.21
CA GLN A 111 -1.45 8.60 26.28
C GLN A 111 -1.15 10.01 25.76
N ILE A 112 -0.32 10.14 24.72
CA ILE A 112 0.01 11.43 24.09
C ILE A 112 -1.25 12.08 23.52
N LEU A 113 -2.12 11.30 22.87
CA LEU A 113 -3.36 11.81 22.29
C LEU A 113 -4.31 12.37 23.36
N LEU A 114 -4.41 11.74 24.54
CA LEU A 114 -5.18 12.28 25.66
C LEU A 114 -4.57 13.58 26.19
N GLN A 115 -3.26 13.60 26.42
CA GLN A 115 -2.56 14.71 27.07
C GLN A 115 -2.42 15.95 26.17
N GLU A 116 -1.99 15.75 24.92
CA GLU A 116 -1.62 16.84 24.02
C GLU A 116 -2.69 17.18 22.98
N TYR A 117 -3.57 16.22 22.66
CA TYR A 117 -4.58 16.36 21.61
C TYR A 117 -6.03 16.29 22.12
N ARG A 118 -6.24 16.47 23.43
CA ARG A 118 -7.57 16.47 24.08
C ARG A 118 -8.38 15.22 23.76
N GLY A 119 -7.70 14.08 23.64
CA GLY A 119 -8.29 12.78 23.32
C GLY A 119 -8.80 12.65 21.89
N LYS A 120 -8.32 13.47 20.95
CA LYS A 120 -8.68 13.38 19.53
C LYS A 120 -7.48 12.97 18.70
N ILE A 121 -7.70 12.06 17.75
CA ILE A 121 -6.69 11.75 16.72
C ILE A 121 -6.61 12.94 15.76
N PRO A 122 -5.43 13.54 15.54
CA PRO A 122 -5.29 14.69 14.68
C PRO A 122 -5.48 14.30 13.21
N GLU A 123 -6.15 15.17 12.45
CA GLU A 123 -6.36 14.99 11.01
C GLU A 123 -5.15 15.44 10.16
N SER A 124 -4.15 16.10 10.77
CA SER A 124 -2.97 16.58 10.08
C SER A 124 -1.90 15.51 9.95
N GLU A 125 -1.45 15.23 8.72
CA GLU A 125 -0.28 14.37 8.47
C GLU A 125 0.93 14.80 9.32
N LYS A 126 1.17 16.11 9.47
CA LYS A 126 2.29 16.66 10.24
C LYS A 126 2.18 16.35 11.74
N GLN A 127 0.96 16.36 12.30
CA GLN A 127 0.74 16.03 13.71
C GLN A 127 0.82 14.52 13.94
N LEU A 128 0.20 13.72 13.06
CA LEU A 128 0.27 12.26 13.11
C LEU A 128 1.71 11.74 13.06
N LEU A 129 2.57 12.34 12.23
CA LEU A 129 3.99 12.01 12.12
C LEU A 129 4.81 12.24 13.41
N LYS A 130 4.28 12.98 14.39
CA LYS A 130 4.94 13.17 15.69
C LYS A 130 4.66 12.02 16.65
N LEU A 131 3.64 11.20 16.39
CA LEU A 131 3.23 10.12 17.27
C LEU A 131 4.16 8.90 17.13
N PRO A 132 4.50 8.21 18.24
CA PRO A 132 5.45 7.11 18.22
C PRO A 132 4.97 5.96 17.33
N GLY A 133 5.83 5.47 16.44
CA GLY A 133 5.47 4.37 15.54
C GLY A 133 4.60 4.75 14.34
N ILE A 134 4.23 6.02 14.18
CA ILE A 134 3.50 6.49 13.00
C ILE A 134 4.48 7.01 11.94
N GLY A 135 4.63 6.24 10.86
CA GLY A 135 5.35 6.67 9.66
C GLY A 135 4.43 7.35 8.65
N LYS A 136 5.04 7.91 7.58
CA LYS A 136 4.32 8.61 6.49
C LYS A 136 3.17 7.80 5.88
N TYR A 137 3.36 6.48 5.72
CA TYR A 137 2.30 5.58 5.26
C TYR A 137 1.08 5.63 6.19
N THR A 138 1.27 5.33 7.48
CA THR A 138 0.20 5.25 8.47
C THR A 138 -0.48 6.59 8.68
N ALA A 139 0.28 7.69 8.76
CA ALA A 139 -0.28 9.03 8.85
C ALA A 139 -1.24 9.32 7.68
N ARG A 140 -0.81 9.06 6.44
CA ARG A 140 -1.66 9.28 5.26
C ARG A 140 -2.82 8.30 5.15
N SER A 141 -2.64 7.06 5.60
CA SER A 141 -3.72 6.07 5.65
C SER A 141 -4.83 6.55 6.60
N ILE A 142 -4.47 7.05 7.79
CA ILE A 142 -5.42 7.65 8.74
C ILE A 142 -6.11 8.87 8.11
N CYS A 143 -5.36 9.83 7.56
CA CYS A 143 -5.92 11.00 6.87
C CYS A 143 -6.92 10.63 5.76
N ALA A 144 -6.58 9.63 4.94
CA ALA A 144 -7.42 9.24 3.81
C ALA A 144 -8.67 8.45 4.23
N ASN A 145 -8.54 7.52 5.18
CA ASN A 145 -9.61 6.58 5.54
C ASN A 145 -10.52 7.11 6.65
N ALA A 146 -9.98 7.88 7.60
CA ALA A 146 -10.77 8.43 8.71
C ALA A 146 -11.32 9.82 8.37
N PHE A 147 -10.51 10.66 7.72
CA PHE A 147 -10.84 12.08 7.48
C PHE A 147 -11.12 12.40 6.02
N GLY A 148 -11.15 11.40 5.13
CA GLY A 148 -11.49 11.58 3.71
C GLY A 148 -10.51 12.43 2.91
N GLN A 149 -9.30 12.68 3.41
CA GLN A 149 -8.32 13.54 2.75
C GLN A 149 -7.71 12.87 1.51
N SER A 150 -7.42 13.66 0.48
CA SER A 150 -6.84 13.19 -0.78
C SER A 150 -5.33 12.93 -0.69
N LEU A 151 -4.90 12.05 0.23
CA LEU A 151 -3.50 11.69 0.44
C LEU A 151 -3.18 10.27 -0.05
N ALA A 152 -2.28 10.18 -1.04
CA ALA A 152 -1.81 8.89 -1.56
C ALA A 152 -0.84 8.19 -0.59
N ILE A 153 -0.94 6.88 -0.48
CA ILE A 153 -0.02 6.05 0.33
C ILE A 153 1.03 5.35 -0.53
N LEU A 154 2.10 4.88 0.11
CA LEU A 154 3.15 4.08 -0.51
C LEU A 154 3.66 3.01 0.46
N ASP A 155 3.30 1.75 0.22
CA ASP A 155 3.92 0.58 0.83
C ASP A 155 4.78 -0.18 -0.21
N THR A 156 5.23 -1.39 0.15
CA THR A 156 6.00 -2.24 -0.76
C THR A 156 5.17 -2.79 -1.93
N ASN A 157 3.85 -2.93 -1.77
CA ASN A 157 2.95 -3.37 -2.83
C ASN A 157 2.72 -2.27 -3.86
N VAL A 158 2.35 -1.08 -3.40
CA VAL A 158 2.19 0.11 -4.24
C VAL A 158 3.50 0.40 -4.96
N ALA A 159 4.63 0.45 -4.24
CA ALA A 159 5.94 0.67 -4.85
C ALA A 159 6.22 -0.30 -6.00
N ARG A 160 6.00 -1.60 -5.79
CA ARG A 160 6.20 -2.63 -6.81
C ARG A 160 5.30 -2.44 -8.03
N ILE A 161 4.03 -2.07 -7.84
CA ILE A 161 3.12 -1.75 -8.96
C ILE A 161 3.67 -0.58 -9.77
N LEU A 162 4.11 0.49 -9.11
CA LEU A 162 4.64 1.67 -9.78
C LEU A 162 5.89 1.34 -10.59
N GLU A 163 6.83 0.63 -9.98
CA GLU A 163 8.08 0.20 -10.62
C GLU A 163 7.80 -0.67 -11.85
N ARG A 164 6.91 -1.66 -11.73
CA ARG A 164 6.60 -2.58 -12.83
C ARG A 164 5.80 -1.91 -13.94
N PHE A 165 4.75 -1.17 -13.61
CA PHE A 165 3.85 -0.62 -14.62
C PHE A 165 4.46 0.55 -15.39
N PHE A 166 5.16 1.44 -14.69
CA PHE A 166 5.79 2.64 -15.27
C PHE A 166 7.28 2.47 -15.56
N GLY A 167 7.82 1.25 -15.44
CA GLY A 167 9.20 0.93 -15.82
C GLY A 167 10.23 1.73 -15.04
N MET A 168 9.90 2.17 -13.82
CA MET A 168 10.76 3.04 -13.01
C MET A 168 11.55 2.24 -11.98
N ARG A 169 12.74 2.76 -11.64
CA ARG A 169 13.61 2.18 -10.62
C ARG A 169 13.54 3.02 -9.35
N GLY A 170 12.78 2.55 -8.36
CA GLY A 170 12.74 3.16 -7.04
C GLY A 170 13.99 2.83 -6.23
N GLY A 171 14.17 3.58 -5.14
CA GLY A 171 15.28 3.38 -4.20
C GLY A 171 15.20 2.04 -3.47
N ARG A 172 16.31 1.65 -2.80
CA ARG A 172 16.38 0.43 -2.00
C ARG A 172 15.34 0.41 -0.88
N VAL A 173 15.21 1.53 -0.17
CA VAL A 173 14.21 1.72 0.89
C VAL A 173 12.99 2.41 0.31
N LYS A 174 11.96 1.63 -0.08
CA LYS A 174 10.78 2.13 -0.79
C LYS A 174 10.05 3.25 -0.04
N SER A 175 9.91 3.12 1.28
CA SER A 175 9.26 4.11 2.13
C SER A 175 9.95 5.49 2.16
N ARG A 176 11.24 5.56 1.78
CA ARG A 176 12.03 6.81 1.72
C ARG A 176 12.26 7.31 0.29
N CYS A 177 11.74 6.60 -0.71
CA CYS A 177 12.00 6.93 -2.12
C CYS A 177 11.12 8.10 -2.58
N LYS A 178 11.73 9.30 -2.73
CA LYS A 178 11.03 10.51 -3.21
C LYS A 178 10.31 10.30 -4.54
N LEU A 179 10.97 9.63 -5.50
CA LEU A 179 10.44 9.32 -6.82
C LEU A 179 9.11 8.55 -6.75
N LEU A 180 9.05 7.49 -5.94
CA LEU A 180 7.86 6.67 -5.80
C LEU A 180 6.73 7.41 -5.07
N TRP A 181 7.06 8.23 -4.07
CA TRP A 181 6.07 9.07 -3.39
C TRP A 181 5.46 10.11 -4.33
N GLN A 182 6.28 10.84 -5.08
CA GLN A 182 5.82 11.82 -6.08
C GLN A 182 4.98 11.14 -7.17
N THR A 183 5.36 9.93 -7.57
CA THR A 183 4.58 9.15 -8.53
C THR A 183 3.23 8.76 -7.95
N ALA A 184 3.19 8.21 -6.72
CA ALA A 184 1.95 7.84 -6.03
C ALA A 184 0.97 9.04 -5.93
N GLU A 185 1.49 10.21 -5.58
CA GLU A 185 0.74 11.46 -5.53
C GLU A 185 0.22 11.88 -6.92
N ARG A 186 1.07 11.85 -7.94
CA ARG A 186 0.70 12.23 -9.31
C ARG A 186 -0.35 11.31 -9.94
N ILE A 187 -0.31 10.02 -9.63
CA ILE A 187 -1.25 9.05 -10.22
C ILE A 187 -2.56 8.96 -9.44
N ALA A 188 -2.63 9.46 -8.21
CA ALA A 188 -3.86 9.43 -7.44
C ALA A 188 -4.98 10.25 -8.13
N PRO A 189 -6.24 9.81 -8.05
CA PRO A 189 -7.37 10.63 -8.45
C PRO A 189 -7.56 11.81 -7.49
N HIS A 190 -8.34 12.82 -7.88
CA HIS A 190 -8.66 13.95 -7.01
C HIS A 190 -9.70 13.62 -5.94
N LYS A 191 -10.58 12.65 -6.22
CA LYS A 191 -11.68 12.17 -5.35
C LYS A 191 -11.48 10.70 -5.02
N GLU A 192 -12.06 10.26 -3.91
CA GLU A 192 -12.04 8.85 -3.46
C GLU A 192 -10.61 8.26 -3.30
N VAL A 193 -9.65 9.06 -2.83
CA VAL A 193 -8.25 8.61 -2.68
C VAL A 193 -8.12 7.44 -1.70
N GLY A 194 -8.94 7.37 -0.64
CA GLY A 194 -8.99 6.20 0.24
C GLY A 194 -9.29 4.91 -0.53
N LYS A 195 -10.36 4.90 -1.35
CA LYS A 195 -10.71 3.75 -2.20
C LYS A 195 -9.61 3.43 -3.23
N TRP A 196 -8.98 4.45 -3.80
CA TRP A 196 -7.85 4.29 -4.70
C TRP A 196 -6.65 3.61 -4.01
N ASN A 197 -6.30 4.07 -2.82
CA ASN A 197 -5.24 3.49 -2.01
C ASN A 197 -5.52 2.00 -1.71
N LEU A 198 -6.74 1.68 -1.27
CA LEU A 198 -7.18 0.29 -1.03
C LEU A 198 -7.13 -0.57 -2.30
N THR A 199 -7.51 0.02 -3.45
CA THR A 199 -7.43 -0.64 -4.76
C THR A 199 -6.00 -1.06 -5.09
N LEU A 200 -5.02 -0.17 -4.89
CA LEU A 200 -3.62 -0.49 -5.15
C LEU A 200 -3.08 -1.55 -4.19
N LEU A 201 -3.45 -1.49 -2.90
CA LEU A 201 -3.04 -2.49 -1.90
C LEU A 201 -3.58 -3.88 -2.27
N ASP A 202 -4.87 -4.00 -2.58
CA ASP A 202 -5.49 -5.28 -2.92
C ASP A 202 -4.99 -5.81 -4.26
N PHE A 203 -4.87 -4.94 -5.27
CA PHE A 203 -4.31 -5.34 -6.57
C PHE A 203 -2.86 -5.83 -6.45
N GLY A 204 -2.06 -5.18 -5.60
CA GLY A 204 -0.69 -5.61 -5.33
C GLY A 204 -0.62 -6.92 -4.56
N ALA A 205 -1.58 -7.19 -3.69
CA ALA A 205 -1.67 -8.43 -2.94
C ALA A 205 -2.18 -9.62 -3.77
N GLN A 206 -3.10 -9.40 -4.70
CA GLN A 206 -3.80 -10.47 -5.43
C GLN A 206 -3.30 -10.69 -6.86
N VAL A 207 -2.87 -9.64 -7.56
CA VAL A 207 -2.54 -9.71 -9.00
C VAL A 207 -1.06 -9.42 -9.22
N CYS A 208 -0.60 -8.24 -8.83
CA CYS A 208 0.80 -7.82 -9.00
C CYS A 208 1.64 -8.25 -7.78
N THR A 209 1.62 -9.54 -7.46
CA THR A 209 2.29 -10.13 -6.29
C THR A 209 3.82 -10.05 -6.39
N ALA A 210 4.51 -10.15 -5.26
CA ALA A 210 5.98 -10.06 -5.24
C ALA A 210 6.64 -11.19 -6.05
N LYS A 211 6.15 -12.42 -5.87
CA LYS A 211 6.56 -13.63 -6.59
C LYS A 211 5.40 -14.11 -7.45
N ASN A 212 5.69 -14.55 -8.68
CA ASN A 212 4.72 -15.10 -9.63
C ASN A 212 3.49 -14.20 -9.84
N PRO A 213 3.67 -12.95 -10.31
CA PRO A 213 2.53 -12.08 -10.62
C PRO A 213 1.64 -12.69 -11.70
N LEU A 214 0.34 -12.49 -11.59
CA LEU A 214 -0.67 -13.00 -12.54
C LEU A 214 -0.72 -12.15 -13.81
N CYS A 215 0.42 -11.99 -14.48
CA CYS A 215 0.56 -11.08 -15.62
C CYS A 215 -0.27 -11.48 -16.84
N SER A 216 -0.52 -12.78 -17.06
CA SER A 216 -1.37 -13.30 -18.14
C SER A 216 -2.80 -12.76 -18.07
N GLU A 217 -3.34 -12.66 -16.85
CA GLU A 217 -4.70 -12.22 -16.54
C GLU A 217 -4.76 -10.75 -16.09
N CYS A 218 -3.61 -10.11 -15.96
CA CYS A 218 -3.50 -8.74 -15.52
C CYS A 218 -4.04 -7.78 -16.58
N LEU A 219 -5.14 -7.11 -16.27
CA LEU A 219 -5.72 -6.01 -17.04
C LEU A 219 -4.76 -4.86 -17.39
N LEU A 220 -3.66 -4.71 -16.64
CA LEU A 220 -2.63 -3.71 -16.91
C LEU A 220 -1.58 -4.18 -17.92
N ARG A 221 -1.53 -5.48 -18.28
CA ARG A 221 -0.49 -6.11 -19.11
C ARG A 221 -0.17 -5.32 -20.37
N LYS A 222 -1.21 -4.88 -21.10
CA LYS A 222 -1.10 -4.20 -22.41
C LYS A 222 -0.24 -2.94 -22.41
N ARG A 223 -0.05 -2.29 -21.25
CA ARG A 223 0.74 -1.05 -21.11
C ARG A 223 1.74 -1.10 -19.96
N CYS A 224 1.99 -2.29 -19.43
CA CYS A 224 2.88 -2.51 -18.30
C CYS A 224 4.30 -2.74 -18.80
N ASP A 225 5.22 -1.85 -18.45
CA ASP A 225 6.60 -1.91 -18.96
C ASP A 225 7.32 -3.20 -18.53
N TYR A 226 7.07 -3.68 -17.31
CA TYR A 226 7.56 -4.98 -16.84
C TYR A 226 7.03 -6.14 -17.67
N ALA A 227 5.73 -6.16 -17.99
CA ALA A 227 5.14 -7.27 -18.74
C ALA A 227 5.62 -7.29 -20.19
N THR A 228 5.79 -6.13 -20.82
CA THR A 228 6.36 -6.01 -22.17
C THR A 228 7.77 -6.58 -22.21
N LEU A 229 8.62 -6.29 -21.22
CA LEU A 229 9.99 -6.79 -21.18
C LEU A 229 10.06 -8.28 -20.86
N TYR A 230 9.34 -8.75 -19.83
CA TYR A 230 9.43 -10.14 -19.38
C TYR A 230 8.72 -11.16 -20.29
N TYR A 231 7.63 -10.77 -20.98
CA TYR A 231 6.85 -11.72 -21.79
C TYR A 231 7.18 -11.70 -23.28
N VAL A 232 7.80 -10.63 -23.80
CA VAL A 232 8.34 -10.64 -25.17
C VAL A 232 9.51 -11.61 -25.27
N ASP A 233 10.33 -11.73 -24.22
CA ASP A 233 11.46 -12.67 -24.20
C ASP A 233 11.02 -14.14 -23.98
N SER A 234 9.96 -14.38 -23.20
CA SER A 234 9.45 -15.74 -23.00
C SER A 234 8.66 -16.27 -24.21
N GLU A 235 7.86 -15.43 -24.87
CA GLU A 235 7.20 -15.82 -26.13
C GLU A 235 8.22 -16.06 -27.25
N LYS A 236 9.27 -15.23 -27.35
CA LYS A 236 10.40 -15.52 -28.26
C LYS A 236 11.06 -16.84 -27.93
N TYR A 237 11.42 -17.09 -26.67
CA TYR A 237 12.04 -18.35 -26.25
C TYR A 237 11.18 -19.59 -26.56
N ILE A 238 9.88 -19.54 -26.27
CA ILE A 238 8.92 -20.62 -26.56
C ILE A 238 8.77 -20.83 -28.07
N ASN A 239 8.70 -19.75 -28.86
CA ASN A 239 8.60 -19.85 -30.31
C ASN A 239 9.90 -20.38 -30.94
N THR A 240 11.07 -20.03 -30.41
CA THR A 240 12.36 -20.59 -30.84
C THR A 240 12.45 -22.08 -30.50
N GLN A 241 12.00 -22.51 -29.32
CA GLN A 241 11.94 -23.92 -28.96
C GLN A 241 10.95 -24.70 -29.83
N LYS A 242 9.76 -24.14 -30.11
CA LYS A 242 8.78 -24.77 -31.01
C LYS A 242 9.34 -24.91 -32.42
N ALA A 243 9.97 -23.86 -32.97
CA ALA A 243 10.60 -23.92 -34.28
C ALA A 243 11.72 -24.98 -34.35
N HIS A 244 12.52 -25.10 -33.30
CA HIS A 244 13.58 -26.13 -33.20
C HIS A 244 13.03 -27.56 -33.08
N ILE A 245 11.90 -27.74 -32.39
CA ILE A 245 11.23 -29.05 -32.31
C ILE A 245 10.60 -29.43 -33.66
N THR A 246 9.98 -28.46 -34.35
CA THR A 246 9.39 -28.68 -35.68
C THR A 246 10.46 -29.02 -36.73
N SER A 247 11.66 -28.43 -36.65
CA SER A 247 12.76 -28.75 -37.57
C SER A 247 13.46 -30.08 -37.30
N LEU A 248 13.31 -30.66 -36.10
CA LEU A 248 13.83 -32.00 -35.76
C LEU A 248 12.86 -33.13 -36.14
N LEU A 249 11.61 -32.78 -36.44
CA LEU A 249 10.53 -33.71 -36.81
C LEU A 249 10.20 -33.67 -38.31
N SER A 250 10.97 -32.90 -39.08
CA SER A 250 10.95 -32.81 -40.55
C SER A 250 12.25 -33.38 -41.12
#